data_AF-A0A0A1U7I8-F1
#
_entry.id   AF-A0A0A1U7I8-F1
#
_cell.length_a   1.000
_cell.length_b   1.000
_cell.length_c   1.000
_cell.angle_alpha   90.00
_cell.angle_beta   90.00
_cell.angle_gamma   90.00
#
_symmetry.space_group_name_H-M   'P 1'
#
loop_
_entity.id
_entity.type
_entity.pdbx_description
1 polymer ?
#
loop_
_entity_poly.entity_id
_entity_poly.type
_entity_poly.pdbx_seq_one_letter_code
_entity_poly.pdbx_strand_id
1 'polypeptide(L)'
;MFVVCLIYKSHQSKKILQKTTCEFSMKKSNINFIEYSPGVMLNKTSLDFSVDFDIICSLPIDQPSRDLLCVGNNSKHTVKVQLTYKTTSEKYTIRVTPSLATLSSEKAVEFEIFVTPLCTCSISETIAIVLLNMSKGEQMSLNFPIKFESEKSSHLIADEVICEKKIGEGSFGVVYIGNYIGNKVAIKKMKEVEHNEESMEEFKKEVEMLDKFRSEFVVHFYGAVFARNKVCMVTEFATYGSLQDLMKHKTSNEIDMKLRVKICLDAAKDNILVFSLETIEKVNAKLTDFGSSRNVNLLMTNMTFTKGIGTPTYMAPEVLKKEKYKMSADIYSFGVTIYECVGWCEAYPKDEFKFHGK
;
A
#
# COMPACT_ATOMS: atom_id res chain seq x y z
N MET A 1 19.43 -10.23 -45.77
CA MET A 1 18.18 -9.44 -45.78
C MET A 1 17.69 -9.06 -44.38
N PHE A 2 17.70 -9.96 -43.39
CA PHE A 2 17.26 -9.69 -42.00
C PHE A 2 18.06 -8.57 -41.28
N VAL A 3 19.38 -8.55 -41.40
CA VAL A 3 20.24 -7.54 -40.75
C VAL A 3 19.97 -6.13 -41.27
N VAL A 4 19.80 -5.98 -42.59
CA VAL A 4 19.45 -4.70 -43.21
C VAL A 4 18.07 -4.22 -42.76
N CYS A 5 17.12 -5.14 -42.58
CA CYS A 5 15.78 -4.81 -42.11
C CYS A 5 15.75 -4.39 -40.62
N LEU A 6 16.61 -4.96 -39.77
CA LEU A 6 16.79 -4.55 -38.38
C LEU A 6 17.46 -3.18 -38.26
N ILE A 7 18.49 -2.92 -39.06
CA ILE A 7 19.15 -1.61 -39.13
C ILE A 7 18.18 -0.55 -39.65
N TYR A 8 17.38 -0.89 -40.67
CA TYR A 8 16.35 0.00 -41.22
C TYR A 8 15.24 0.29 -40.21
N LYS A 9 14.74 -0.72 -39.47
CA LYS A 9 13.77 -0.52 -38.37
C LYS A 9 14.36 0.33 -37.24
N SER A 10 15.61 0.09 -36.83
CA SER A 10 16.29 0.92 -35.83
C SER A 10 16.48 2.37 -36.29
N HIS A 11 16.81 2.59 -37.57
CA HIS A 11 16.90 3.91 -38.18
C HIS A 11 15.54 4.61 -38.28
N GLN A 12 14.47 3.88 -38.62
CA GLN A 12 13.10 4.41 -38.66
C GLN A 12 12.60 4.78 -37.26
N SER A 13 12.83 3.94 -36.24
CA SER A 13 12.52 4.27 -34.84
C SER A 13 13.31 5.49 -34.36
N LYS A 14 14.59 5.63 -34.71
CA LYS A 14 15.39 6.84 -34.44
C LYS A 14 14.84 8.08 -35.17
N LYS A 15 14.40 7.95 -36.42
CA LYS A 15 13.81 9.04 -37.22
C LYS A 15 12.43 9.47 -36.70
N ILE A 16 11.64 8.53 -36.18
CA ILE A 16 10.35 8.78 -35.54
C ILE A 16 10.56 9.50 -34.20
N LEU A 17 11.52 9.04 -33.38
CA LEU A 17 11.87 9.71 -32.11
C LEU A 17 12.43 11.13 -32.34
N GLN A 18 13.28 11.31 -33.37
CA GLN A 18 13.78 12.63 -33.79
C GLN A 18 12.69 13.56 -34.32
N LYS A 19 11.56 13.04 -34.81
CA LYS A 19 10.42 13.84 -35.29
C LYS A 19 9.49 14.30 -34.17
N THR A 20 9.51 13.66 -33.00
CA THR A 20 8.62 13.98 -31.88
C THR A 20 9.26 14.86 -30.80
N THR A 21 10.58 15.05 -30.83
CA THR A 21 11.29 15.89 -29.86
C THR A 21 11.59 17.26 -30.47
N CYS A 22 10.76 18.27 -30.15
CA CYS A 22 10.94 19.64 -30.64
C CYS A 22 12.12 20.32 -29.92
N GLU A 23 13.33 20.24 -30.50
CA GLU A 23 14.41 21.14 -30.08
C GLU A 23 14.08 22.59 -30.48
N PHE A 24 14.35 23.55 -29.59
CA PHE A 24 14.12 24.98 -29.84
C PHE A 24 15.37 25.81 -29.58
N SER A 25 15.41 27.01 -30.13
CA SER A 25 16.54 27.93 -29.96
C SER A 25 16.48 28.60 -28.60
N MET A 26 17.51 28.44 -27.76
CA MET A 26 17.57 29.08 -26.44
C MET A 26 17.42 30.61 -26.55
N LYS A 27 18.17 31.23 -27.47
CA LYS A 27 18.15 32.69 -27.73
C LYS A 27 16.81 33.25 -28.21
N LYS A 28 15.92 32.40 -28.75
CA LYS A 28 14.60 32.80 -29.25
C LYS A 28 13.46 32.40 -28.31
N SER A 29 13.81 31.82 -27.16
CA SER A 29 12.85 31.39 -26.15
C SER A 29 12.73 32.45 -25.05
N ASN A 30 11.57 32.48 -24.38
CA ASN A 30 11.35 33.32 -23.19
C ASN A 30 11.80 32.61 -21.89
N ILE A 31 12.58 31.55 -22.01
CA ILE A 31 13.01 30.73 -20.87
C ILE A 31 14.34 31.26 -20.36
N ASN A 32 14.41 31.52 -19.06
CA ASN A 32 15.67 31.88 -18.42
C ASN A 32 16.53 30.62 -18.23
N PHE A 33 17.76 30.64 -18.73
CA PHE A 33 18.68 29.53 -18.64
C PHE A 33 19.87 29.90 -17.77
N ILE A 34 20.25 28.99 -16.88
CA ILE A 34 21.38 29.10 -15.97
C ILE A 34 22.41 28.07 -16.39
N GLU A 35 23.69 28.45 -16.42
CA GLU A 35 24.77 27.49 -16.64
C GLU A 35 24.91 26.60 -15.41
N TYR A 36 24.53 25.32 -15.54
CA TYR A 36 24.56 24.36 -14.42
C TYR A 36 25.92 23.64 -14.33
N SER A 37 26.55 23.45 -15.48
CA SER A 37 27.88 22.84 -15.66
C SER A 37 28.43 23.36 -16.99
N PRO A 38 29.76 23.40 -17.22
CA PRO A 38 30.33 23.94 -18.45
C PRO A 38 29.66 23.40 -19.72
N GLY A 39 29.01 24.30 -20.48
CA GLY A 39 28.32 23.95 -21.73
C GLY A 39 26.92 23.35 -21.59
N VAL A 40 26.40 23.21 -20.37
CA VAL A 40 25.05 22.69 -20.08
C VAL A 40 24.21 23.77 -19.38
N MET A 41 23.11 24.13 -20.02
CA MET A 41 22.19 25.17 -19.55
C MET A 41 20.90 24.53 -19.07
N LEU A 42 20.38 24.90 -17.90
CA LEU A 42 19.09 24.41 -17.39
C LEU A 42 18.17 25.59 -17.06
N ASN A 43 16.84 25.39 -17.14
CA ASN A 43 15.88 26.43 -16.73
C ASN A 43 15.71 26.55 -15.21
N LYS A 44 16.19 25.57 -14.44
CA LYS A 44 16.09 25.51 -12.98
C LYS A 44 17.20 24.62 -12.40
N THR A 45 17.39 24.68 -11.08
CA THR A 45 18.45 23.95 -10.36
C THR A 45 17.99 22.67 -9.66
N SER A 46 16.68 22.47 -9.53
CA SER A 46 16.05 21.27 -8.95
C SER A 46 14.63 21.09 -9.46
N LEU A 47 14.12 19.86 -9.40
CA LEU A 47 12.68 19.59 -9.46
C LEU A 47 12.14 19.66 -8.03
N ASP A 48 11.42 20.72 -7.69
CA ASP A 48 10.72 20.80 -6.42
C ASP A 48 9.22 20.82 -6.69
N PHE A 49 8.56 19.69 -6.43
CA PHE A 49 7.11 19.57 -6.54
C PHE A 49 6.40 19.97 -5.24
N SER A 50 7.16 20.30 -4.19
CA SER A 50 6.63 20.62 -2.87
C SER A 50 6.13 22.07 -2.78
N VAL A 51 6.38 22.89 -3.79
CA VAL A 51 6.09 24.33 -3.78
C VAL A 51 5.44 24.75 -5.09
N ASP A 52 4.24 25.31 -5.02
CA ASP A 52 3.62 26.03 -6.12
C ASP A 52 3.15 27.40 -5.63
N PHE A 53 3.61 28.49 -6.26
CA PHE A 53 3.30 29.88 -5.86
C PHE A 53 3.40 30.14 -4.34
N ASP A 54 4.47 29.67 -3.69
CA ASP A 54 4.72 29.78 -2.23
C ASP A 54 3.73 28.98 -1.34
N ILE A 55 2.91 28.10 -1.91
CA ILE A 55 2.06 27.15 -1.19
C ILE A 55 2.79 25.81 -1.11
N ILE A 56 2.83 25.22 0.09
CA ILE A 56 3.31 23.85 0.26
C ILE A 56 2.29 22.91 -0.37
N CYS A 57 2.70 22.22 -1.43
CA CYS A 57 1.89 21.25 -2.14
C CYS A 57 2.31 19.83 -1.75
N SER A 58 1.35 19.05 -1.24
CA SER A 58 1.50 17.61 -1.09
C SER A 58 0.99 16.92 -2.35
N LEU A 59 1.77 16.01 -2.91
CA LEU A 59 1.39 15.27 -4.10
C LEU A 59 0.34 14.19 -3.77
N PRO A 60 -0.73 14.06 -4.59
CA PRO A 60 -1.72 12.99 -4.42
C PRO A 60 -1.09 11.61 -4.63
N ILE A 61 -1.53 10.63 -3.85
CA ILE A 61 -1.07 9.23 -4.00
C ILE A 61 -1.73 8.59 -5.24
N ASP A 62 -0.98 7.71 -5.91
CA ASP A 62 -1.38 7.01 -7.14
C ASP A 62 -1.75 7.93 -8.32
N GLN A 63 -1.44 9.24 -8.23
CA GLN A 63 -1.69 10.22 -9.28
C GLN A 63 -0.40 10.88 -9.77
N PRO A 64 -0.19 11.01 -11.09
CA PRO A 64 1.01 11.63 -11.64
C PRO A 64 0.97 13.16 -11.50
N SER A 65 2.04 13.72 -10.94
CA SER A 65 2.32 15.15 -10.92
C SER A 65 3.42 15.48 -11.90
N ARG A 66 3.29 16.57 -12.65
CA ARG A 66 4.19 16.91 -13.77
C ARG A 66 5.02 18.14 -13.45
N ASP A 67 6.30 18.08 -13.78
CA ASP A 67 7.18 19.23 -13.88
C ASP A 67 7.98 19.21 -15.20
N LEU A 68 8.46 20.36 -15.63
CA LEU A 68 9.16 20.58 -16.89
C LEU A 68 10.62 21.01 -16.65
N LEU A 69 11.55 20.23 -17.19
CA LEU A 69 12.98 20.58 -17.21
C LEU A 69 13.42 20.87 -18.64
N CYS A 70 13.89 22.08 -18.90
CA CYS A 70 14.53 22.42 -20.15
C CYS A 70 16.04 22.20 -20.04
N VAL A 71 16.60 21.36 -20.90
CA VAL A 71 18.04 21.12 -21.00
C VAL A 71 18.55 21.73 -22.29
N GLY A 72 19.52 22.63 -22.16
CA GLY A 72 20.16 23.38 -23.23
C GLY A 72 21.62 23.02 -23.42
N ASN A 73 22.08 23.07 -24.67
CA ASN A 73 23.45 22.81 -25.07
C ASN A 73 24.14 24.11 -25.48
N ASN A 74 25.07 24.60 -24.66
CA ASN A 74 25.91 25.77 -24.95
C ASN A 74 27.32 25.38 -25.42
N SER A 75 27.53 24.10 -25.76
CA SER A 75 28.78 23.62 -26.37
C SER A 75 28.76 23.77 -27.89
N LYS A 76 29.93 23.66 -28.52
CA LYS A 76 30.07 23.67 -29.99
C LYS A 76 29.68 22.34 -30.66
N HIS A 77 29.42 21.30 -29.88
CA HIS A 77 29.20 19.94 -30.38
C HIS A 77 27.76 19.49 -30.19
N THR A 78 27.27 18.59 -31.04
CA THR A 78 25.98 17.93 -30.82
C THR A 78 26.08 16.98 -29.64
N VAL A 79 25.13 17.10 -28.70
CA VAL A 79 25.06 16.25 -27.51
C VAL A 79 23.78 15.42 -27.52
N LYS A 80 23.85 14.19 -27.02
CA LYS A 80 22.66 13.43 -26.65
C LYS A 80 22.41 13.57 -25.16
N VAL A 81 21.16 13.82 -24.78
CA VAL A 81 20.76 14.01 -23.39
C VAL A 81 19.75 12.93 -23.01
N GLN A 82 19.99 12.28 -21.89
CA GLN A 82 19.10 11.29 -21.29
C GLN A 82 19.01 11.51 -19.79
N LEU A 83 17.80 11.47 -19.23
CA LEU A 83 17.61 11.44 -17.78
C LEU A 83 17.61 9.99 -17.31
N THR A 84 18.34 9.74 -16.23
CA THR A 84 18.43 8.44 -15.56
C THR A 84 18.08 8.60 -14.09
N TYR A 85 17.44 7.59 -13.52
CA TYR A 85 16.86 7.65 -12.18
C TYR A 85 16.74 6.24 -11.60
N LYS A 86 16.53 6.15 -10.29
CA LYS A 86 16.30 4.87 -9.62
C LYS A 86 14.94 4.31 -10.06
N THR A 87 14.95 3.25 -10.85
CA THR A 87 13.74 2.66 -11.44
C THR A 87 12.98 1.74 -10.48
N THR A 88 13.57 1.36 -9.34
CA THR A 88 13.04 0.36 -8.41
C THR A 88 12.70 0.95 -7.04
N SER A 89 12.08 2.12 -6.98
CA SER A 89 11.56 2.66 -5.73
C SER A 89 10.20 2.04 -5.42
N GLU A 90 10.02 1.49 -4.22
CA GLU A 90 8.71 1.06 -3.71
C GLU A 90 7.82 2.26 -3.31
N LYS A 91 8.40 3.48 -3.25
CA LYS A 91 7.74 4.67 -2.71
C LYS A 91 7.10 5.56 -3.78
N TYR A 92 7.63 5.55 -5.00
CA TYR A 92 7.14 6.38 -6.10
C TYR A 92 7.56 5.81 -7.45
N THR A 93 6.84 6.18 -8.51
CA THR A 93 7.28 5.97 -9.89
C THR A 93 7.65 7.31 -10.53
N ILE A 94 8.59 7.26 -11.47
CA ILE A 94 9.00 8.43 -12.25
C ILE A 94 8.97 8.06 -13.74
N ARG A 95 8.38 8.93 -14.55
CA ARG A 95 8.32 8.80 -16.01
C ARG A 95 8.86 10.06 -16.65
N VAL A 96 9.67 9.91 -17.69
CA VAL A 96 10.25 11.05 -18.41
C VAL A 96 9.94 10.96 -19.90
N THR A 97 9.48 12.06 -20.48
CA THR A 97 9.22 12.22 -21.91
C THR A 97 9.91 13.47 -22.44
N PRO A 98 10.73 13.40 -23.50
CA PRO A 98 11.18 12.19 -24.19
C PRO A 98 12.17 11.39 -23.33
N SER A 99 12.38 10.11 -23.65
CA SER A 99 13.38 9.29 -22.96
C SER A 99 14.83 9.62 -23.36
N LEU A 100 15.01 10.23 -24.53
CA LEU A 100 16.31 10.63 -25.09
C LEU A 100 16.09 11.80 -26.05
N ALA A 101 16.97 12.80 -25.99
CA ALA A 101 17.00 13.91 -26.92
C ALA A 101 18.39 14.07 -27.56
N THR A 102 18.45 14.62 -28.77
CA THR A 102 19.70 15.03 -29.42
C THR A 102 19.62 16.54 -29.62
N LEU A 103 20.61 17.28 -29.12
CA LEU A 103 20.66 18.73 -29.12
C LEU A 103 21.84 19.22 -29.94
N SER A 104 21.55 20.04 -30.94
CA SER A 104 22.58 20.82 -31.61
C SER A 104 23.11 21.96 -30.70
N SER A 105 24.21 22.60 -31.11
CA SER A 105 24.73 23.78 -30.42
C SER A 105 23.66 24.89 -30.35
N GLU A 106 23.56 25.58 -29.22
CA GLU A 106 22.61 26.67 -28.94
C GLU A 106 21.13 26.27 -28.91
N LYS A 107 20.84 24.95 -28.87
CA LYS A 107 19.49 24.40 -28.79
C LYS A 107 19.17 23.88 -27.40
N ALA A 108 17.88 23.85 -27.08
CA ALA A 108 17.33 23.22 -25.89
C ALA A 108 16.17 22.29 -26.22
N VAL A 109 15.88 21.39 -25.30
CA VAL A 109 14.75 20.45 -25.33
C VAL A 109 14.06 20.48 -23.99
N GLU A 110 12.74 20.33 -24.02
CA GLU A 110 11.92 20.17 -22.82
C GLU A 110 11.75 18.67 -22.49
N PHE A 111 11.99 18.33 -21.24
CA PHE A 111 11.65 17.04 -20.65
C PHE A 111 10.46 17.21 -19.71
N GLU A 112 9.37 16.51 -19.99
CA GLU A 112 8.25 16.31 -19.08
C GLU A 112 8.59 15.19 -18.10
N ILE A 113 8.59 15.52 -16.82
CA ILE A 113 8.93 14.60 -15.74
C ILE A 113 7.68 14.42 -14.89
N PHE A 114 7.19 13.20 -14.83
CA PHE A 114 6.03 12.81 -14.04
C PHE A 114 6.49 12.02 -12.83
N VAL A 115 6.03 12.40 -11.64
CA VAL A 115 6.24 11.69 -10.38
C VAL A 115 4.88 11.22 -9.86
N THR A 116 4.79 9.95 -9.48
CA THR A 116 3.59 9.37 -8.85
C THR A 116 3.99 8.74 -7.52
N PRO A 117 3.69 9.35 -6.36
CA PRO A 117 3.86 8.71 -5.07
C PRO A 117 2.96 7.48 -4.94
N LEU A 118 3.48 6.41 -4.32
CA LEU A 118 2.77 5.13 -4.09
C LEU A 118 2.41 4.91 -2.61
N CYS A 119 2.96 5.74 -1.72
CA CYS A 119 2.72 5.70 -0.28
C CYS A 119 2.98 7.08 0.32
N THR A 120 2.60 7.29 1.59
CA THR A 120 2.96 8.49 2.33
C THR A 120 4.48 8.59 2.45
N CYS A 121 5.11 9.58 1.80
CA CYS A 121 6.56 9.73 1.80
C CYS A 121 7.01 11.18 1.59
N SER A 122 8.22 11.47 2.09
CA SER A 122 8.99 12.68 1.79
C SER A 122 10.27 12.27 1.09
N ILE A 123 10.47 12.77 -0.13
CA ILE A 123 11.58 12.37 -1.00
C ILE A 123 12.50 13.57 -1.21
N SER A 124 13.79 13.33 -1.01
CA SER A 124 14.88 14.25 -1.35
C SER A 124 16.02 13.41 -1.91
N GLU A 125 16.06 13.30 -3.24
CA GLU A 125 16.98 12.42 -3.98
C GLU A 125 17.59 13.18 -5.17
N THR A 126 18.39 12.48 -5.98
CA THR A 126 18.96 13.02 -7.22
C THR A 126 18.67 12.11 -8.39
N ILE A 127 18.25 12.70 -9.52
CA ILE A 127 18.28 12.05 -10.83
C ILE A 127 19.58 12.44 -11.54
N ALA A 128 20.00 11.67 -12.55
CA ALA A 128 21.21 11.97 -13.31
C ALA A 128 20.87 12.40 -14.74
N ILE A 129 21.31 13.59 -15.13
CA ILE A 129 21.29 14.07 -16.52
C ILE A 129 22.58 13.59 -17.17
N VAL A 130 22.45 12.60 -18.06
CA VAL A 130 23.55 12.02 -18.81
C VAL A 130 23.65 12.72 -20.17
N LEU A 131 24.82 13.31 -20.45
CA LEU A 131 25.11 13.91 -21.74
C LEU A 131 26.24 13.17 -22.45
N LEU A 132 26.05 12.81 -23.72
CA LEU A 132 27.06 12.20 -24.57
C LEU A 132 27.42 13.14 -25.72
N ASN A 133 28.68 13.57 -25.77
CA ASN A 133 29.21 14.33 -26.89
C ASN A 133 29.39 13.41 -28.10
N MET A 134 28.63 13.65 -29.16
CA MET A 134 28.62 12.79 -30.35
C MET A 134 29.91 12.85 -31.17
N SER A 135 30.69 13.93 -31.05
CA SER A 135 31.92 14.13 -31.82
C SER A 135 33.16 13.59 -31.12
N LYS A 136 33.21 13.69 -29.78
CA LYS A 136 34.34 13.23 -28.97
C LYS A 136 34.12 11.84 -28.34
N GLY A 137 32.88 11.38 -28.29
CA GLY A 137 32.53 10.14 -27.57
C GLY A 137 32.61 10.26 -26.04
N GLU A 138 32.79 11.47 -25.51
CA GLU A 138 32.89 11.75 -24.08
C GLU A 138 31.49 11.81 -23.44
N GLN A 139 31.34 11.15 -22.30
CA GLN A 139 30.11 11.16 -21.50
C GLN A 139 30.32 11.99 -20.22
N MET A 140 29.34 12.82 -19.88
CA MET A 140 29.22 13.45 -18.57
C MET A 140 27.89 13.06 -17.91
N SER A 141 27.87 13.05 -16.58
CA SER A 141 26.67 12.81 -15.79
C SER A 141 26.57 13.88 -14.72
N LEU A 142 25.42 14.56 -14.66
CA LEU A 142 25.16 15.64 -13.71
C LEU A 142 24.07 15.20 -12.76
N ASN A 143 24.31 15.29 -11.45
CA ASN A 143 23.28 15.05 -10.45
C ASN A 143 22.33 16.23 -10.44
N PHE A 144 21.03 15.96 -10.49
CA PHE A 144 19.96 16.94 -10.49
C PHE A 144 18.99 16.63 -9.35
N PRO A 145 18.87 17.51 -8.33
CA PRO A 145 18.01 17.25 -7.19
C PRO A 145 16.53 17.15 -7.56
N ILE A 146 15.84 16.22 -6.90
CA ILE A 146 14.39 16.07 -6.94
C ILE A 146 13.84 16.02 -5.51
N LYS A 147 12.81 16.83 -5.25
CA LYS A 147 12.15 16.93 -3.96
C LYS A 147 10.64 16.96 -4.12
N PHE A 148 9.95 16.19 -3.29
CA PHE A 148 8.49 16.22 -3.16
C PHE A 148 8.05 15.57 -1.85
N GLU A 149 6.86 15.92 -1.39
CA GLU A 149 6.18 15.27 -0.28
C GLU A 149 4.80 14.82 -0.79
N SER A 150 4.38 13.61 -0.44
CA SER A 150 3.03 13.14 -0.75
C SER A 150 2.05 13.56 0.35
N GLU A 151 0.76 13.44 0.06
CA GLU A 151 -0.26 13.51 1.10
C GLU A 151 -0.12 12.38 2.12
N LYS A 152 -0.71 12.59 3.30
CA LYS A 152 -0.86 11.54 4.31
C LYS A 152 -2.03 10.64 3.91
N SER A 153 -1.82 9.33 3.95
CA SER A 153 -2.85 8.34 3.72
C SER A 153 -2.57 7.07 4.53
N SER A 154 -3.48 6.10 4.40
CA SER A 154 -3.32 4.74 4.91
C SER A 154 -2.30 3.91 4.10
N HIS A 155 -1.61 4.45 3.09
CA HIS A 155 -0.58 3.74 2.32
C HIS A 155 0.78 3.93 3.00
N LEU A 156 1.25 2.90 3.69
CA LEU A 156 2.44 2.94 4.55
C LEU A 156 3.73 2.65 3.79
N ILE A 157 4.84 3.20 4.28
CA ILE A 157 6.17 2.86 3.80
C ILE A 157 6.53 1.46 4.30
N ALA A 158 6.84 0.56 3.37
CA ALA A 158 7.13 -0.83 3.67
C ALA A 158 8.29 -1.03 4.66
N ASP A 159 9.31 -0.16 4.59
CA ASP A 159 10.51 -0.25 5.44
C ASP A 159 10.27 0.19 6.89
N GLU A 160 9.18 0.92 7.15
CA GLU A 160 8.79 1.33 8.50
C GLU A 160 7.97 0.26 9.23
N VAL A 161 7.53 -0.78 8.50
CA VAL A 161 6.73 -1.89 9.02
C VAL A 161 7.62 -3.11 9.23
N ILE A 162 8.00 -3.34 10.49
CA ILE A 162 8.96 -4.38 10.86
C ILE A 162 8.22 -5.58 11.44
N CYS A 163 8.28 -6.72 10.75
CA CYS A 163 7.71 -7.98 11.24
C CYS A 163 8.69 -8.69 12.18
N GLU A 164 8.20 -9.19 13.31
CA GLU A 164 9.03 -9.89 14.30
C GLU A 164 8.67 -11.38 14.37
N LYS A 165 7.57 -11.71 15.05
CA LYS A 165 7.17 -13.10 15.34
C LYS A 165 5.81 -13.41 14.75
N LYS A 166 5.68 -14.58 14.11
CA LYS A 166 4.38 -15.10 13.68
C LYS A 166 3.50 -15.42 14.89
N ILE A 167 2.28 -14.89 14.91
CA ILE A 167 1.30 -15.10 15.99
C ILE A 167 0.04 -15.83 15.53
N GLY A 168 -0.24 -15.84 14.22
CA GLY A 168 -1.42 -16.51 13.69
C GLY A 168 -1.31 -16.77 12.19
N GLU A 169 -2.12 -17.69 11.70
CA GLU A 169 -2.25 -17.98 10.28
C GLU A 169 -3.68 -18.40 9.99
N GLY A 170 -4.29 -17.74 9.00
CA GLY A 170 -5.62 -18.06 8.50
C GLY A 170 -5.62 -18.32 7.00
N SER A 171 -6.82 -18.42 6.43
CA SER A 171 -7.06 -18.52 4.99
C SER A 171 -6.51 -17.30 4.24
N PHE A 172 -6.78 -16.09 4.74
CA PHE A 172 -6.45 -14.83 4.07
C PHE A 172 -4.99 -14.40 4.18
N GLY A 173 -4.24 -14.95 5.14
CA GLY A 173 -2.94 -14.40 5.47
C GLY A 173 -2.23 -15.02 6.66
N VAL A 174 -1.04 -14.50 6.92
CA VAL A 174 -0.25 -14.81 8.11
C VAL A 174 -0.15 -13.53 8.94
N VAL A 175 -0.47 -13.64 10.23
CA VAL A 175 -0.40 -12.52 11.17
C VAL A 175 0.91 -12.60 11.96
N TYR A 176 1.65 -11.51 11.94
CA TYR A 176 2.85 -11.30 12.73
C TYR A 176 2.59 -10.23 13.79
N ILE A 177 3.23 -10.36 14.93
CA ILE A 177 3.50 -9.21 15.78
C ILE A 177 4.71 -8.46 15.23
N GLY A 178 4.73 -7.15 15.40
CA GLY A 178 5.85 -6.33 14.96
C GLY A 178 5.80 -4.90 15.48
N ASN A 179 6.56 -4.05 14.81
CA ASN A 179 6.72 -2.64 15.15
C ASN A 179 6.44 -1.73 13.95
N TYR A 180 5.70 -0.66 14.19
CA TYR A 180 5.46 0.42 13.24
C TYR A 180 5.62 1.77 13.94
N ILE A 181 6.67 2.52 13.58
CA ILE A 181 7.02 3.83 14.16
C ILE A 181 7.00 3.80 15.71
N GLY A 182 7.60 2.76 16.30
CA GLY A 182 7.70 2.58 17.75
C GLY A 182 6.45 2.01 18.42
N ASN A 183 5.36 1.81 17.67
CA ASN A 183 4.14 1.18 18.17
C ASN A 183 4.19 -0.32 17.91
N LYS A 184 3.78 -1.09 18.93
CA LYS A 184 3.60 -2.54 18.82
C LYS A 184 2.32 -2.84 18.05
N VAL A 185 2.43 -3.56 16.94
CA VAL A 185 1.35 -3.75 15.96
C VAL A 185 1.14 -5.21 15.59
N ALA A 186 -0.05 -5.52 15.09
CA ALA A 186 -0.36 -6.74 14.36
C ALA A 186 -0.24 -6.47 12.86
N ILE A 187 0.52 -7.31 12.16
CA ILE A 187 0.82 -7.19 10.73
C ILE A 187 0.25 -8.42 10.02
N LYS A 188 -0.88 -8.26 9.34
CA LYS A 188 -1.52 -9.32 8.55
C LYS A 188 -0.93 -9.28 7.14
N LYS A 189 0.04 -10.15 6.85
CA LYS A 189 0.57 -10.36 5.50
C LYS A 189 -0.43 -11.17 4.68
N MET A 190 -0.78 -10.65 3.50
CA MET A 190 -1.77 -11.29 2.65
C MET A 190 -1.15 -12.43 1.85
N LYS A 191 -1.86 -13.56 1.76
CA LYS A 191 -1.48 -14.65 0.84
C LYS A 191 -2.11 -14.34 -0.52
N GLU A 192 -1.35 -14.49 -1.60
CA GLU A 192 -1.87 -14.51 -3.00
C GLU A 192 -2.28 -13.16 -3.63
N VAL A 193 -2.24 -12.02 -2.91
CA VAL A 193 -2.58 -10.70 -3.49
C VAL A 193 -1.58 -10.23 -4.56
N GLU A 194 -0.35 -10.71 -4.52
CA GLU A 194 0.76 -10.16 -5.31
C GLU A 194 0.80 -10.59 -6.78
N HIS A 195 -0.03 -11.57 -7.16
CA HIS A 195 -0.03 -12.16 -8.50
C HIS A 195 -1.34 -11.96 -9.26
N ASN A 196 -2.34 -11.32 -8.62
CA ASN A 196 -3.65 -11.10 -9.22
C ASN A 196 -4.08 -9.64 -9.03
N GLU A 197 -4.24 -8.91 -10.14
CA GLU A 197 -4.72 -7.52 -10.13
C GLU A 197 -6.11 -7.41 -9.51
N GLU A 198 -6.98 -8.41 -9.69
CA GLU A 198 -8.31 -8.44 -9.08
C GLU A 198 -8.21 -8.53 -7.55
N SER A 199 -7.34 -9.39 -7.03
CA SER A 199 -7.09 -9.51 -5.59
C SER A 199 -6.44 -8.26 -4.99
N MET A 200 -5.62 -7.54 -5.74
CA MET A 200 -5.04 -6.26 -5.33
C MET A 200 -6.09 -5.14 -5.28
N GLU A 201 -6.93 -5.04 -6.29
CA GLU A 201 -8.05 -4.09 -6.31
C GLU A 201 -9.04 -4.38 -5.18
N GLU A 202 -9.26 -5.66 -4.93
CA GLU A 202 -9.99 -6.11 -3.77
C GLU A 202 -9.34 -5.63 -2.47
N PHE A 203 -8.06 -5.87 -2.28
CA PHE A 203 -7.32 -5.42 -1.10
C PHE A 203 -7.40 -3.90 -0.91
N LYS A 204 -7.26 -3.09 -1.98
CA LYS A 204 -7.42 -1.63 -1.94
C LYS A 204 -8.78 -1.21 -1.39
N LYS A 205 -9.87 -1.81 -1.87
CA LYS A 205 -11.24 -1.52 -1.37
C LYS A 205 -11.40 -1.84 0.11
N GLU A 206 -10.73 -2.88 0.60
CA GLU A 206 -10.77 -3.24 2.02
C GLU A 206 -10.02 -2.23 2.88
N VAL A 207 -8.85 -1.78 2.42
CA VAL A 207 -8.08 -0.71 3.06
C VAL A 207 -8.89 0.59 3.12
N GLU A 208 -9.52 1.00 2.02
CA GLU A 208 -10.39 2.19 1.97
C GLU A 208 -11.60 2.09 2.90
N MET A 209 -12.13 0.89 3.09
CA MET A 209 -13.23 0.63 4.01
C MET A 209 -12.75 0.75 5.46
N LEU A 210 -11.63 0.13 5.82
CA LEU A 210 -11.03 0.20 7.15
C LEU A 210 -10.61 1.63 7.53
N ASP A 211 -10.11 2.42 6.59
CA ASP A 211 -9.69 3.81 6.82
C ASP A 211 -10.85 4.71 7.28
N LYS A 212 -12.10 4.34 6.95
CA LYS A 212 -13.32 5.07 7.36
C LYS A 212 -13.77 4.73 8.77
N PHE A 213 -13.33 3.63 9.36
CA PHE A 213 -13.77 3.20 10.68
C PHE A 213 -12.85 3.75 11.78
N ARG A 214 -13.36 4.71 12.55
CA ARG A 214 -12.69 5.24 13.74
C ARG A 214 -13.63 5.17 14.93
N SER A 215 -13.40 4.19 15.80
CA SER A 215 -14.17 3.97 17.02
C SER A 215 -13.26 3.33 18.06
N GLU A 216 -13.47 3.65 19.34
CA GLU A 216 -12.73 3.02 20.44
C GLU A 216 -13.03 1.51 20.57
N PHE A 217 -14.17 1.05 20.03
CA PHE A 217 -14.62 -0.35 20.04
C PHE A 217 -14.22 -1.13 18.78
N VAL A 218 -13.49 -0.49 17.86
CA VAL A 218 -12.98 -1.11 16.63
C VAL A 218 -11.46 -1.07 16.66
N VAL A 219 -10.83 -2.15 16.22
CA VAL A 219 -9.37 -2.21 16.13
C VAL A 219 -8.83 -1.03 15.32
N HIS A 220 -7.90 -0.28 15.90
CA HIS A 220 -7.26 0.84 15.24
C HIS A 220 -6.46 0.35 14.04
N PHE A 221 -6.83 0.85 12.87
CA PHE A 221 -6.15 0.61 11.62
C PHE A 221 -5.12 1.72 11.37
N TYR A 222 -3.84 1.35 11.29
CA TYR A 222 -2.77 2.30 10.97
C TYR A 222 -2.64 2.53 9.47
N GLY A 223 -2.87 1.48 8.68
CA GLY A 223 -2.72 1.51 7.24
C GLY A 223 -2.30 0.16 6.66
N ALA A 224 -1.92 0.17 5.38
CA ALA A 224 -1.50 -0.98 4.62
C ALA A 224 -0.26 -0.68 3.77
N VAL A 225 0.55 -1.71 3.54
CA VAL A 225 1.68 -1.69 2.63
C VAL A 225 1.25 -2.36 1.32
N PHE A 226 1.53 -1.70 0.19
CA PHE A 226 1.23 -2.20 -1.16
C PHE A 226 2.48 -2.62 -1.94
N ALA A 227 3.64 -2.57 -1.30
CA ALA A 227 4.91 -2.97 -1.90
C ALA A 227 4.93 -4.47 -2.23
N ARG A 228 5.56 -4.80 -3.37
CA ARG A 228 5.72 -6.18 -3.85
C ARG A 228 6.44 -7.05 -2.80
N ASN A 229 6.01 -8.30 -2.64
CA ASN A 229 6.51 -9.24 -1.62
C ASN A 229 6.29 -8.81 -0.16
N LYS A 230 5.55 -7.72 0.08
CA LYS A 230 5.33 -7.12 1.41
C LYS A 230 3.89 -6.65 1.61
N VAL A 231 2.92 -7.12 0.81
CA VAL A 231 1.53 -6.67 0.92
C VAL A 231 0.94 -7.06 2.28
N CYS A 232 0.58 -6.06 3.11
CA CYS A 232 0.09 -6.32 4.46
C CYS A 232 -0.79 -5.20 5.01
N MET A 233 -1.62 -5.54 6.01
CA MET A 233 -2.36 -4.58 6.84
C MET A 233 -1.71 -4.45 8.21
N VAL A 234 -1.71 -3.23 8.74
CA VAL A 234 -1.13 -2.90 10.04
C VAL A 234 -2.22 -2.36 10.96
N THR A 235 -2.45 -3.06 12.08
CA THR A 235 -3.42 -2.67 13.11
C THR A 235 -2.76 -2.64 14.48
N GLU A 236 -3.44 -2.05 15.47
CA GLU A 236 -3.00 -2.19 16.87
C GLU A 236 -2.95 -3.66 17.29
N PHE A 237 -1.99 -3.97 18.16
CA PHE A 237 -1.79 -5.32 18.68
C PHE A 237 -2.64 -5.56 19.92
N ALA A 238 -3.46 -6.60 19.90
CA ALA A 238 -4.24 -7.05 21.05
C ALA A 238 -3.39 -7.93 21.96
N THR A 239 -3.02 -7.42 23.15
CA THR A 239 -2.12 -8.10 24.09
C THR A 239 -2.57 -9.49 24.48
N TYR A 240 -3.88 -9.70 24.61
CA TYR A 240 -4.46 -10.96 25.07
C TYR A 240 -5.03 -11.81 23.92
N GLY A 241 -4.77 -11.42 22.66
CA GLY A 241 -5.22 -12.15 21.48
C GLY A 241 -6.74 -12.11 21.29
N SER A 242 -7.27 -13.16 20.65
CA SER A 242 -8.72 -13.34 20.51
C SER A 242 -9.36 -13.76 21.83
N LEU A 243 -10.66 -13.55 21.96
CA LEU A 243 -11.42 -14.08 23.11
C LEU A 243 -11.23 -15.60 23.26
N GLN A 244 -11.21 -16.36 22.16
CA GLN A 244 -10.98 -17.80 22.21
C GLN A 244 -9.55 -18.14 22.70
N ASP A 245 -8.54 -17.35 22.33
CA ASP A 245 -7.17 -17.56 22.83
C ASP A 245 -7.09 -17.26 24.33
N LEU A 246 -7.75 -16.20 24.79
CA LEU A 246 -7.85 -15.89 26.21
C LEU A 246 -8.53 -17.03 26.99
N MET A 247 -9.66 -17.56 26.50
CA MET A 247 -10.38 -18.66 27.14
C MET A 247 -9.57 -19.97 27.19
N LYS A 248 -8.68 -20.23 26.22
CA LYS A 248 -7.78 -21.40 26.26
C LYS A 248 -6.67 -21.26 27.30
N HIS A 249 -6.23 -20.04 27.58
CA HIS A 249 -5.09 -19.76 28.46
C HIS A 249 -5.49 -19.36 29.88
N LYS A 250 -6.76 -19.01 30.10
CA LYS A 250 -7.28 -18.58 31.39
C LYS A 250 -8.49 -19.41 31.79
N THR A 251 -8.54 -19.78 33.05
CA THR A 251 -9.70 -20.44 33.66
C THR A 251 -10.78 -19.42 34.04
N SER A 252 -11.99 -19.90 34.25
CA SER A 252 -13.12 -19.07 34.68
C SER A 252 -12.80 -18.31 35.97
N ASN A 253 -12.12 -18.92 36.93
CA ASN A 253 -11.77 -18.27 38.20
C ASN A 253 -10.80 -17.10 38.06
N GLU A 254 -10.05 -17.00 36.97
CA GLU A 254 -9.08 -15.93 36.74
C GLU A 254 -9.72 -14.70 36.07
N ILE A 255 -10.91 -14.84 35.50
CA ILE A 255 -11.61 -13.78 34.76
C ILE A 255 -12.96 -13.53 35.42
N ASP A 256 -13.07 -12.42 36.13
CA ASP A 256 -14.28 -12.03 36.85
C ASP A 256 -15.49 -11.89 35.91
N MET A 257 -16.67 -12.25 36.39
CA MET A 257 -17.93 -12.19 35.65
C MET A 257 -18.21 -10.78 35.12
N LYS A 258 -17.87 -9.74 35.90
CA LYS A 258 -18.01 -8.35 35.47
C LYS A 258 -17.18 -8.05 34.22
N LEU A 259 -15.95 -8.57 34.15
CA LEU A 259 -15.08 -8.39 32.99
C LEU A 259 -15.61 -9.16 31.77
N ARG A 260 -16.12 -10.38 31.95
CA ARG A 260 -16.72 -11.17 30.85
C ARG A 260 -17.89 -10.45 30.20
N VAL A 261 -18.82 -9.95 31.03
CA VAL A 261 -19.97 -9.16 30.56
C VAL A 261 -19.49 -7.92 29.83
N LYS A 262 -18.46 -7.24 30.35
CA LYS A 262 -17.90 -6.05 29.71
C LYS A 262 -17.27 -6.35 28.35
N ILE A 263 -16.51 -7.45 28.21
CA ILE A 263 -15.97 -7.88 26.92
C ILE A 263 -17.08 -8.07 25.89
N CYS A 264 -18.22 -8.66 26.28
CA CYS A 264 -19.39 -8.80 25.40
C CYS A 264 -20.08 -7.47 25.06
N LEU A 265 -20.02 -6.49 25.96
CA LEU A 265 -20.59 -5.15 25.72
C LEU A 265 -19.71 -4.33 24.79
N ASP A 266 -18.39 -4.45 24.93
CA ASP A 266 -17.42 -3.67 24.16
C ASP A 266 -17.35 -4.13 22.70
N ALA A 267 -17.53 -5.43 22.43
CA ALA A 267 -17.51 -5.97 21.08
C ALA A 267 -18.64 -6.99 20.88
N ALA A 268 -19.46 -6.75 19.86
CA ALA A 268 -20.48 -7.70 19.41
C ALA A 268 -19.94 -8.52 18.23
N LYS A 269 -20.17 -9.85 18.25
CA LYS A 269 -19.83 -10.88 17.22
C LYS A 269 -18.45 -11.56 17.36
N ASP A 270 -18.26 -12.68 16.65
CA ASP A 270 -17.12 -13.63 16.61
C ASP A 270 -15.69 -13.13 16.37
N ASN A 271 -15.44 -11.83 16.31
CA ASN A 271 -14.11 -11.29 16.04
C ASN A 271 -13.66 -10.35 17.15
N ILE A 272 -13.71 -10.83 18.39
CA ILE A 272 -13.36 -10.07 19.59
C ILE A 272 -11.86 -10.23 19.85
N LEU A 273 -11.14 -9.11 19.84
CA LEU A 273 -9.78 -9.00 20.33
C LEU A 273 -9.75 -8.36 21.71
N VAL A 274 -9.02 -8.94 22.65
CA VAL A 274 -8.93 -8.46 24.04
C VAL A 274 -7.63 -7.68 24.25
N PHE A 275 -7.79 -6.42 24.67
CA PHE A 275 -6.70 -5.46 24.86
C PHE A 275 -6.31 -5.31 26.33
N SER A 276 -7.28 -5.39 27.24
CA SER A 276 -7.05 -5.25 28.67
C SER A 276 -7.91 -6.22 29.48
N LEU A 277 -7.39 -6.67 30.62
CA LEU A 277 -8.14 -7.42 31.63
C LEU A 277 -8.48 -6.57 32.86
N GLU A 278 -8.13 -5.27 32.84
CA GLU A 278 -8.43 -4.38 33.95
C GLU A 278 -9.85 -3.84 33.82
N THR A 279 -10.69 -4.08 34.82
CA THR A 279 -12.11 -3.66 34.78
C THR A 279 -12.30 -2.15 34.78
N ILE A 280 -11.29 -1.39 35.21
CA ILE A 280 -11.27 0.09 35.25
C ILE A 280 -11.09 0.70 33.86
N GLU A 281 -10.46 -0.01 32.92
CA GLU A 281 -10.23 0.51 31.57
C GLU A 281 -11.52 0.90 30.86
N LYS A 282 -11.52 1.84 29.93
CA LYS A 282 -12.77 2.21 29.27
C LYS A 282 -13.26 1.12 28.31
N VAL A 283 -12.33 0.51 27.58
CA VAL A 283 -12.57 -0.53 26.58
C VAL A 283 -11.59 -1.68 26.81
N ASN A 284 -12.13 -2.87 27.05
CA ASN A 284 -11.35 -4.09 27.26
C ASN A 284 -11.23 -4.93 25.99
N ALA A 285 -12.20 -4.83 25.08
CA ALA A 285 -12.21 -5.59 23.86
C ALA A 285 -12.65 -4.77 22.65
N LYS A 286 -12.18 -5.14 21.46
CA LYS A 286 -12.49 -4.44 20.21
C LYS A 286 -12.82 -5.42 19.10
N LEU A 287 -13.67 -4.99 18.19
CA LEU A 287 -14.01 -5.75 16.99
C LEU A 287 -12.86 -5.70 15.98
N THR A 288 -12.55 -6.85 15.39
CA THR A 288 -11.59 -7.00 14.30
C THR A 288 -12.20 -7.67 13.07
N ASP A 289 -11.40 -7.78 12.01
CA ASP A 289 -11.66 -8.58 10.81
C ASP A 289 -12.95 -8.21 10.05
N PHE A 290 -13.00 -6.97 9.54
CA PHE A 290 -14.04 -6.52 8.61
C PHE A 290 -13.93 -7.15 7.21
N GLY A 291 -12.84 -7.86 6.89
CA GLY A 291 -12.66 -8.55 5.61
C GLY A 291 -13.73 -9.61 5.33
N SER A 292 -14.39 -10.13 6.37
CA SER A 292 -15.55 -11.02 6.23
C SER A 292 -16.80 -10.35 5.66
N SER A 293 -16.85 -9.00 5.63
CA SER A 293 -17.96 -8.26 5.00
C SER A 293 -17.97 -8.36 3.46
N ARG A 294 -16.85 -8.78 2.84
CA ARG A 294 -16.78 -9.15 1.41
C ARG A 294 -17.58 -10.41 1.10
N ASN A 295 -17.69 -11.30 2.07
CA ASN A 295 -18.16 -12.65 1.83
C ASN A 295 -19.68 -12.74 1.74
N VAL A 296 -20.46 -11.67 1.85
CA VAL A 296 -21.92 -11.80 1.63
C VAL A 296 -22.25 -12.30 0.21
N ASN A 297 -21.40 -12.00 -0.78
CA ASN A 297 -21.55 -12.52 -2.16
C ASN A 297 -20.86 -13.88 -2.39
N LEU A 298 -19.72 -14.15 -1.76
CA LEU A 298 -18.99 -15.43 -1.84
C LEU A 298 -19.65 -16.54 -0.99
N LEU A 299 -20.30 -16.20 0.12
CA LEU A 299 -21.17 -17.09 0.89
C LEU A 299 -22.36 -17.59 0.04
N MET A 300 -22.79 -16.83 -0.98
CA MET A 300 -23.85 -17.27 -1.89
C MET A 300 -23.36 -18.19 -3.01
N THR A 301 -22.08 -18.14 -3.39
CA THR A 301 -21.58 -18.82 -4.59
C THR A 301 -20.61 -19.97 -4.32
N ASN A 302 -19.73 -19.88 -3.31
CA ASN A 302 -18.74 -20.91 -3.00
C ASN A 302 -18.54 -21.07 -1.48
N MET A 303 -19.53 -21.67 -0.80
CA MET A 303 -19.32 -22.17 0.57
C MET A 303 -18.41 -23.41 0.56
N THR A 304 -17.11 -23.21 0.36
CA THR A 304 -16.11 -24.20 0.77
C THR A 304 -15.91 -24.07 2.27
N PHE A 305 -16.45 -25.03 3.03
CA PHE A 305 -16.22 -25.26 4.46
C PHE A 305 -14.72 -25.40 4.76
N THR A 306 -14.01 -24.28 4.84
CA THR A 306 -12.59 -24.25 5.14
C THR A 306 -12.39 -23.50 6.45
N LYS A 307 -11.47 -24.01 7.28
CA LYS A 307 -11.05 -23.41 8.55
C LYS A 307 -10.74 -21.92 8.35
N GLY A 308 -11.69 -21.04 8.66
CA GLY A 308 -11.54 -19.60 8.51
C GLY A 308 -12.76 -18.86 7.98
N ILE A 309 -13.70 -19.52 7.30
CA ILE A 309 -14.97 -18.91 6.89
C ILE A 309 -16.11 -19.68 7.54
N GLY A 310 -16.73 -19.07 8.55
CA GLY A 310 -17.84 -19.65 9.31
C GLY A 310 -17.43 -20.92 10.05
N THR A 311 -16.90 -20.78 11.26
CA THR A 311 -16.88 -21.94 12.17
C THR A 311 -18.35 -22.36 12.37
N PRO A 312 -18.77 -23.59 12.00
CA PRO A 312 -20.19 -23.98 12.00
C PRO A 312 -20.90 -23.74 13.32
N THR A 313 -20.14 -23.78 14.42
CA THR A 313 -20.50 -23.42 15.79
C THR A 313 -21.32 -22.14 15.89
N TYR A 314 -20.96 -21.07 15.17
CA TYR A 314 -21.61 -19.76 15.32
C TYR A 314 -22.61 -19.44 14.21
N MET A 315 -22.79 -20.35 13.24
CA MET A 315 -23.67 -20.13 12.10
C MET A 315 -25.13 -20.32 12.49
N ALA A 316 -25.95 -19.32 12.18
CA ALA A 316 -27.38 -19.42 12.38
C ALA A 316 -27.99 -20.54 11.51
N PRO A 317 -29.10 -21.18 11.94
CA PRO A 317 -29.70 -22.30 11.22
C PRO A 317 -30.05 -21.99 9.76
N GLU A 318 -30.49 -20.76 9.47
CA GLU A 318 -30.79 -20.31 8.11
C GLU A 318 -29.52 -20.25 7.23
N VAL A 319 -28.38 -19.86 7.79
CA VAL A 319 -27.11 -19.80 7.06
C VAL A 319 -26.58 -21.21 6.78
N LEU A 320 -26.71 -22.13 7.75
CA LEU A 320 -26.37 -23.55 7.55
C LEU A 320 -27.23 -24.21 6.46
N LYS A 321 -28.49 -23.78 6.33
CA LYS A 321 -29.41 -24.22 5.26
C LYS A 321 -29.20 -23.52 3.92
N LYS A 322 -28.17 -22.66 3.80
CA LYS A 322 -27.88 -21.86 2.60
C LYS A 322 -29.01 -20.88 2.23
N GLU A 323 -29.79 -20.46 3.21
CA GLU A 323 -30.79 -19.42 3.02
C GLU A 323 -30.13 -18.02 3.04
N LYS A 324 -30.91 -16.99 2.70
CA LYS A 324 -30.39 -15.62 2.60
C LYS A 324 -29.92 -15.09 3.96
N TYR A 325 -28.66 -14.64 4.00
CA TYR A 325 -28.07 -13.97 5.16
C TYR A 325 -28.85 -12.71 5.55
N LYS A 326 -29.09 -12.53 6.85
CA LYS A 326 -29.80 -11.39 7.44
C LYS A 326 -29.12 -10.96 8.74
N MET A 327 -29.45 -9.77 9.22
CA MET A 327 -29.02 -9.27 10.53
C MET A 327 -29.38 -10.23 11.69
N SER A 328 -30.44 -11.04 11.57
CA SER A 328 -30.78 -12.08 12.55
C SER A 328 -29.66 -13.11 12.74
N ALA A 329 -28.90 -13.42 11.68
CA ALA A 329 -27.78 -14.35 11.75
C ALA A 329 -26.63 -13.78 12.58
N ASP A 330 -26.37 -12.47 12.49
CA ASP A 330 -25.41 -11.77 13.34
C ASP A 330 -25.83 -11.86 14.82
N ILE A 331 -27.11 -11.60 15.11
CA ILE A 331 -27.65 -11.69 16.47
C ILE A 331 -27.51 -13.10 17.04
N TYR A 332 -27.74 -14.14 16.22
CA TYR A 332 -27.54 -15.53 16.62
C TYR A 332 -26.07 -15.81 16.96
N SER A 333 -25.14 -15.45 16.07
CA SER A 333 -23.70 -15.66 16.31
C SER A 333 -23.23 -14.98 17.58
N PHE A 334 -23.71 -13.75 17.83
CA PHE A 334 -23.40 -13.02 19.05
C PHE A 334 -23.98 -13.68 20.30
N GLY A 335 -25.18 -14.27 20.23
CA GLY A 335 -25.74 -15.05 21.32
C GLY A 335 -24.86 -16.23 21.73
N VAL A 336 -24.28 -16.93 20.74
CA VAL A 336 -23.32 -18.00 20.97
C VAL A 336 -22.03 -17.44 21.60
N THR A 337 -21.48 -16.33 21.10
CA THR A 337 -20.31 -15.68 21.69
C THR A 337 -20.56 -15.26 23.15
N ILE A 338 -21.75 -14.73 23.47
CA ILE A 338 -22.13 -14.38 24.85
C ILE A 338 -22.16 -15.62 25.72
N TYR A 339 -22.76 -16.72 25.24
CA TYR A 339 -22.82 -17.97 25.99
C TYR A 339 -21.41 -18.46 26.35
N GLU A 340 -20.51 -18.51 25.38
CA GLU A 340 -19.13 -18.93 25.60
C GLU A 340 -18.38 -17.99 26.54
N CYS A 341 -18.51 -16.67 26.35
CA CYS A 341 -17.82 -15.69 27.17
C CYS A 341 -18.34 -15.69 28.60
N VAL A 342 -19.65 -15.68 28.81
CA VAL A 342 -20.24 -15.63 30.16
C VAL A 342 -20.04 -16.97 30.89
N GLY A 343 -20.36 -18.08 30.22
CA GLY A 343 -20.16 -19.43 30.75
C GLY A 343 -18.69 -19.81 30.90
N TRP A 344 -17.79 -19.15 30.16
CA TRP A 344 -16.38 -19.48 30.03
C TRP A 344 -16.17 -20.95 29.62
N CYS A 345 -16.93 -21.39 28.62
CA CYS A 345 -17.01 -22.76 28.11
C CYS A 345 -17.16 -22.77 26.58
N GLU A 346 -17.00 -23.95 25.96
CA GLU A 346 -17.31 -24.13 24.53
C GLU A 346 -18.83 -24.24 24.33
N ALA A 347 -19.38 -23.61 23.27
CA ALA A 347 -20.83 -23.64 23.02
C ALA A 347 -21.39 -25.03 22.66
N TYR A 348 -20.57 -25.87 22.03
CA TYR A 348 -20.94 -27.22 21.60
C TYR A 348 -19.81 -28.20 21.93
N PRO A 349 -19.64 -28.58 23.21
CA PRO A 349 -18.57 -29.48 23.63
C PRO A 349 -18.74 -30.84 22.95
N LYS A 350 -17.63 -31.43 22.47
CA LYS A 350 -17.64 -32.63 21.61
C LYS A 350 -18.16 -33.89 22.31
N ASP A 351 -18.06 -33.90 23.63
CA ASP A 351 -18.53 -34.92 24.54
C ASP A 351 -20.07 -34.97 24.59
N GLU A 352 -20.74 -33.84 24.43
CA GLU A 352 -22.20 -33.76 24.36
C GLU A 352 -22.72 -33.74 22.92
N PHE A 353 -22.03 -33.01 22.03
CA PHE A 353 -22.45 -32.79 20.65
C PHE A 353 -21.50 -33.47 19.66
N LYS A 354 -21.78 -34.75 19.36
CA LYS A 354 -21.04 -35.50 18.33
C LYS A 354 -21.47 -35.05 16.93
N PHE A 355 -20.61 -34.28 16.26
CA PHE A 355 -20.77 -34.01 14.82
C PHE A 355 -20.63 -35.31 14.03
N HIS A 356 -21.70 -35.72 13.35
CA HIS A 356 -21.70 -36.88 12.45
C HIS A 356 -21.11 -36.44 11.11
N GLY A 357 -19.79 -36.44 10.99
CA GLY A 357 -19.10 -35.99 9.78
C GLY A 357 -17.60 -36.18 9.86
N LYS A 358 -17.17 -37.45 9.81
CA LYS A 358 -15.85 -37.84 9.30
C LYS A 358 -16.05 -38.74 8.11
#